data_AF-A0A6A4HCF3-F1
#
_entry.id   AF-A0A6A4HCF3-F1
#
_cell.length_a   1.000
_cell.length_b   1.000
_cell.length_c   1.000
_cell.angle_alpha   90.00
_cell.angle_beta   90.00
_cell.angle_gamma   90.00
#
_symmetry.space_group_name_H-M   'P 1'
#
loop_
_entity.id
_entity.type
_entity.pdbx_description
1 polymer ?
#
loop_
_entity_poly.entity_id
_entity_poly.type
_entity_poly.pdbx_seq_one_letter_code
_entity_poly.pdbx_strand_id
1 'polypeptide(L)'
;MKTRKILGFETLITEAGHYCIFLPKFHCELNPIEMYWGWVKYRFREIPKKTFQDAKDTAFKYLDACPTEVKRHFINRSFRWMSAY
;
A
#
# COMPACT_ATOMS: atom_id res chain seq x y z
N MET A 1 -8.79 -18.33 30.20
CA MET A 1 -8.54 -18.04 28.78
C MET A 1 -8.35 -16.53 28.64
N LYS A 2 -7.11 -16.04 28.46
CA LYS A 2 -6.82 -14.58 28.45
C LYS A 2 -7.24 -13.98 27.10
N THR A 3 -8.32 -13.22 27.09
CA THR A 3 -8.69 -12.31 25.98
C THR A 3 -7.62 -11.22 25.89
N ARG A 4 -6.75 -11.31 24.88
CA ARG A 4 -5.83 -10.22 24.54
C ARG A 4 -6.67 -9.07 23.98
N LYS A 5 -6.73 -7.97 24.73
CA LYS A 5 -7.46 -6.74 24.42
C LYS A 5 -6.80 -6.05 23.21
N ILE A 6 -7.27 -6.34 22.00
CA ILE A 6 -6.93 -5.61 20.75
C ILE A 6 -8.05 -4.59 20.42
N LEU A 7 -8.94 -4.31 21.39
CA LEU A 7 -10.26 -3.69 21.15
C LEU A 7 -10.22 -2.25 20.60
N GLY A 8 -9.21 -1.43 20.89
CA GLY A 8 -9.30 0.01 20.62
C GLY A 8 -9.38 0.38 19.13
N PHE A 9 -8.46 -0.14 18.33
CA PHE A 9 -8.31 0.29 16.93
C PHE A 9 -9.31 -0.37 15.99
N GLU A 10 -9.61 -1.65 16.22
CA GLU A 10 -10.61 -2.38 15.45
C GLU A 10 -12.02 -1.82 15.68
N THR A 11 -12.35 -1.49 16.93
CA THR A 11 -13.61 -0.79 17.26
C THR A 11 -13.67 0.57 16.57
N LEU A 12 -12.61 1.39 16.64
CA LEU A 12 -12.59 2.71 16.00
C LEU A 12 -12.75 2.65 14.48
N ILE A 13 -12.09 1.70 13.80
CA ILE A 13 -12.22 1.48 12.36
C ILE A 13 -13.64 1.05 11.99
N THR A 14 -14.21 0.12 12.77
CA THR A 14 -15.55 -0.43 12.50
C THR A 14 -16.64 0.62 12.76
N GLU A 15 -16.52 1.40 13.84
CA GLU A 15 -17.41 2.52 14.17
C GLU A 15 -17.38 3.62 13.11
N ALA A 16 -16.23 3.82 12.45
CA ALA A 16 -16.10 4.71 11.30
C ALA A 16 -16.65 4.14 9.98
N GLY A 17 -17.20 2.91 9.98
CA GLY A 17 -17.75 2.25 8.79
C GLY A 17 -16.70 1.65 7.86
N HIS A 18 -15.47 1.45 8.33
CA HIS A 18 -14.40 0.82 7.57
C HIS A 18 -14.24 -0.66 7.93
N TYR A 19 -13.72 -1.44 6.99
CA TYR A 19 -13.38 -2.84 7.19
C TYR A 19 -11.87 -3.05 7.15
N CYS A 20 -11.35 -3.89 8.06
CA CYS A 20 -9.94 -4.26 8.07
C CYS A 20 -9.70 -5.45 7.13
N ILE A 21 -8.80 -5.28 6.16
CA ILE A 21 -8.33 -6.38 5.30
C ILE A 21 -7.19 -7.10 6.01
N PHE A 22 -7.40 -8.36 6.37
CA PHE A 22 -6.36 -9.20 6.96
C PHE A 22 -5.48 -9.79 5.87
N LEU A 23 -4.19 -9.43 5.89
CA LEU A 23 -3.20 -9.96 4.96
C LEU A 23 -2.45 -11.15 5.60
N PRO A 24 -2.20 -12.24 4.84
CA PRO A 24 -1.40 -13.35 5.33
C PRO A 24 -0.01 -12.90 5.77
N LYS A 25 0.49 -13.46 6.89
CA LYS A 25 1.83 -13.13 7.41
C LYS A 25 2.89 -13.64 6.44
N PHE A 26 3.96 -12.85 6.26
CA PHE A 26 5.10 -13.17 5.39
C PHE A 26 4.80 -13.23 3.88
N HIS A 27 3.63 -12.75 3.46
CA HIS A 27 3.23 -12.67 2.06
C HIS A 27 3.11 -11.21 1.60
N CYS A 28 4.23 -10.49 1.58
CA CYS A 28 4.23 -9.06 1.21
C CYS A 28 3.80 -8.83 -0.25
N GLU A 29 3.93 -9.83 -1.12
CA GLU A 29 3.43 -9.84 -2.49
C GLU A 29 1.90 -9.70 -2.59
N LEU A 30 1.18 -10.05 -1.53
CA LEU A 30 -0.28 -9.91 -1.46
C LEU A 30 -0.70 -8.52 -0.98
N ASN A 31 0.23 -7.68 -0.53
CA ASN A 31 -0.09 -6.31 -0.12
C ASN A 31 0.01 -5.34 -1.32
N PRO A 32 -1.10 -4.77 -1.82
CA PRO A 32 -1.08 -3.93 -3.01
C PRO A 32 -0.23 -2.66 -2.86
N ILE A 33 0.05 -2.22 -1.63
CA ILE A 33 0.93 -1.06 -1.39
C ILE A 33 2.38 -1.33 -1.83
N GLU A 34 2.85 -2.58 -1.79
CA GLU A 34 4.21 -2.93 -2.21
C GLU A 34 4.39 -2.74 -3.71
N MET A 35 3.37 -3.08 -4.49
CA MET A 35 3.34 -2.83 -5.93
C MET A 35 3.30 -1.33 -6.25
N TYR A 36 2.51 -0.58 -5.48
CA TYR A 36 2.45 0.88 -5.59
C TYR A 36 3.81 1.52 -5.32
N TRP A 37 4.48 1.14 -4.22
CA TRP A 37 5.84 1.60 -3.94
C TRP A 37 6.84 1.17 -5.01
N GLY A 38 6.69 -0.04 -5.57
CA GLY A 38 7.47 -0.51 -6.71
C GLY A 38 7.37 0.45 -7.91
N TRP A 39 6.14 0.82 -8.29
CA TRP A 39 5.87 1.75 -9.38
C TRP A 39 6.47 3.13 -9.12
N VAL A 40 6.25 3.69 -7.92
CA VAL A 40 6.77 5.01 -7.53
C VAL A 40 8.29 5.02 -7.54
N LYS A 41 8.94 4.01 -6.95
CA LYS A 41 10.41 3.88 -6.92
C LYS A 41 10.99 3.74 -8.32
N TYR A 42 10.33 2.99 -9.20
CA TYR A 42 10.77 2.83 -10.58
C TYR A 42 10.85 4.19 -11.28
N ARG A 43 9.76 4.96 -11.26
CA ARG A 43 9.72 6.31 -11.87
C ARG A 43 10.62 7.32 -11.18
N PHE A 44 10.70 7.25 -9.86
CA PHE A 44 11.61 8.09 -9.07
C PHE A 44 13.07 7.92 -9.52
N ARG A 45 13.51 6.70 -9.85
CA ARG A 45 14.88 6.41 -10.29
C ARG A 45 15.21 6.92 -11.69
N GLU A 46 14.21 7.15 -12.54
CA GLU A 46 14.42 7.66 -13.91
C GLU A 46 14.87 9.13 -13.94
N ILE A 47 14.57 9.88 -12.87
CA ILE A 47 14.93 11.30 -12.77
C ILE A 47 16.21 11.46 -11.94
N PRO A 48 17.25 12.12 -12.45
CA PRO A 48 18.40 12.51 -11.63
C PRO A 48 18.00 13.62 -10.65
N LYS A 49 18.48 13.55 -9.40
CA LYS A 49 18.24 14.55 -8.34
C LYS A 49 19.59 15.09 -7.88
N LYS A 50 19.72 16.42 -7.75
CA LYS A 50 20.98 17.05 -7.30
C LYS A 50 20.93 17.39 -5.82
N THR A 51 19.74 17.72 -5.32
CA THR A 51 19.51 18.08 -3.91
C THR A 51 18.51 17.15 -3.24
N PHE A 52 18.47 17.19 -1.91
CA PHE A 52 17.44 16.50 -1.15
C PHE A 52 16.03 17.05 -1.41
N GLN A 53 15.92 18.36 -1.69
CA GLN A 53 14.63 18.96 -2.05
C GLN A 53 14.14 18.41 -3.38
N ASP A 54 15.01 18.31 -4.39
CA ASP A 54 14.67 17.69 -5.69
C ASP A 54 14.18 16.25 -5.49
N ALA A 55 14.82 15.50 -4.57
CA ALA A 55 14.41 14.15 -4.23
C ALA A 55 13.02 14.13 -3.60
N LYS A 56 12.73 14.98 -2.61
CA LYS A 56 11.41 15.11 -2.01
C LYS A 56 10.33 15.47 -3.04
N ASP A 57 10.57 16.50 -3.84
CA ASP A 57 9.62 16.98 -4.84
C ASP A 57 9.35 15.90 -5.90
N THR A 58 10.38 15.16 -6.30
CA THR A 58 10.21 14.03 -7.22
C THR A 58 9.43 12.88 -6.58
N ALA A 59 9.62 12.61 -5.29
CA ALA A 59 8.87 11.58 -4.59
C ALA A 59 7.37 11.94 -4.56
N PHE A 60 7.02 13.17 -4.16
CA PHE A 60 5.63 13.65 -4.17
C PHE A 60 5.03 13.62 -5.58
N LYS A 61 5.76 14.11 -6.58
CA LYS A 61 5.33 14.05 -7.98
C LYS A 61 4.90 12.65 -8.41
N TYR A 62 5.68 11.62 -8.08
CA TYR A 62 5.36 10.25 -8.50
C TYR A 62 4.38 9.52 -7.59
N LEU A 63 4.26 9.92 -6.32
CA LEU A 63 3.15 9.49 -5.48
C LEU A 63 1.82 9.96 -6.11
N ASP A 64 1.75 11.21 -6.56
CA ASP A 64 0.52 11.76 -7.13
C ASP A 64 0.26 11.32 -8.59
N ALA A 65 1.32 10.97 -9.34
CA ALA A 65 1.22 10.62 -10.76
C ALA A 65 0.77 9.19 -11.05
N CYS A 66 0.62 8.32 -10.05
CA CYS A 66 0.25 6.92 -10.28
C CYS A 66 -1.21 6.82 -10.79
N PRO A 67 -1.45 6.34 -12.03
CA PRO A 67 -2.79 6.30 -12.61
C PRO A 67 -3.74 5.40 -11.84
N THR A 68 -5.02 5.77 -11.79
CA THR A 68 -6.06 5.00 -11.09
C THR A 68 -6.18 3.58 -11.64
N GLU A 69 -6.08 3.37 -12.95
CA GLU A 69 -6.13 2.03 -13.54
C GLU A 69 -4.98 1.14 -13.06
N VAL A 70 -3.78 1.70 -12.94
CA VAL A 70 -2.61 0.98 -12.42
C VAL A 70 -2.83 0.58 -10.96
N LYS A 71 -3.38 1.47 -10.13
CA LYS A 71 -3.76 1.17 -8.73
C LYS A 71 -4.79 0.03 -8.67
N ARG A 72 -5.82 0.05 -9.54
CA ARG A 72 -6.82 -1.02 -9.62
C ARG A 72 -6.19 -2.36 -10.02
N HIS A 73 -5.25 -2.36 -10.96
CA HIS A 73 -4.52 -3.58 -11.32
C HIS A 73 -3.72 -4.18 -10.16
N PHE A 74 -3.12 -3.35 -9.31
CA PHE A 74 -2.42 -3.83 -8.11
C PHE A 74 -3.38 -4.49 -7.13
N ILE A 75 -4.50 -3.83 -6.84
CA ILE A 75 -5.55 -4.36 -5.96
C ILE A 75 -6.08 -5.69 -6.50
N ASN A 76 -6.47 -5.74 -7.77
CA ASN A 76 -7.01 -6.95 -8.39
C ASN A 76 -6.01 -8.10 -8.41
N ARG A 77 -4.72 -7.80 -8.63
CA ARG A 77 -3.66 -8.81 -8.55
C ARG A 77 -3.57 -9.37 -7.14
N SER A 78 -3.46 -8.52 -6.12
CA SER A 78 -3.42 -8.94 -4.71
C SER A 78 -4.60 -9.84 -4.35
N PHE A 79 -5.83 -9.43 -4.69
CA PHE A 79 -7.03 -10.24 -4.40
C PHE A 79 -7.06 -11.58 -5.13
N ARG A 80 -6.61 -11.66 -6.38
CA ARG A 80 -6.58 -12.92 -7.15
C ARG A 80 -5.67 -13.97 -6.51
N TRP A 81 -4.57 -13.54 -5.91
CA TRP A 81 -3.64 -14.47 -5.24
C TRP A 81 -4.04 -14.72 -3.79
N MET A 82 -4.80 -13.81 -3.18
CA MET A 82 -5.30 -13.97 -1.81
C MET A 82 -6.28 -15.13 -1.67
N SER A 83 -7.07 -15.45 -2.72
CA SER A 83 -7.98 -16.60 -2.70
C SER A 83 -7.27 -17.96 -2.72
N ALA A 84 -5.96 -18.00 -2.94
CA ALA A 84 -5.16 -19.22 -2.94
C ALA A 84 -4.59 -19.57 -1.55
N TYR A 85 -4.85 -18.74 -0.53
CA TYR A 85 -4.41 -18.89 0.85
C TYR A 85 -5.60 -18.83 1.81
#